data_AF-Q9BLH3-F1
#
_entry.id   AF-Q9BLH3-F1
#
_cell.length_a   1.000
_cell.length_b   1.000
_cell.length_c   1.000
_cell.angle_alpha   90.00
_cell.angle_beta   90.00
_cell.angle_gamma   90.00
#
_symmetry.space_group_name_H-M   'P 1'
#
loop_
_entity.id
_entity.type
_entity.pdbx_description
1 polymer ?
#
loop_
_entity_poly.entity_id
_entity_poly.type
_entity_poly.pdbx_seq_one_letter_code
_entity_poly.pdbx_strand_id
1 'polypeptide(L)'
;MCRCNLKNYIYVILVSLLLEIKAEEEPVTAGPVYVSPKPSDFVNFAASFDEDDSIKSWVLSETKKDGVDSDIEKYNGRWEVTEPVQKLLDGDKGLLLKDKARHNAIAAKLETPFDFDGKPFVVQYEVNFQNGIECGGAYVKLLTETPDLSLKNFNDKTPYTIMFGPDKCGESYKLHFIFRHKNPKTGEFEEKHAKQTTSDLKGPYLDKSSHLYTLVVNPDNTFQMYIDQKEVNTGSLLKDMSPPINPPKEIEDKDDKKPEDWDEREKIADPEAVKPEDWDEDAPAQIQDPDAEMPEDWLEDEPTYVDDPDAEKPNDWDDDMDGEWEAPKIENPKCKEASGCGTWEAPMIPNPQYKGKWRPAMIVNPNYKGIWKPRIIPNPNFFEDLKPYEMTSIGALGLELWSMSDSIMFDNFIITNDKAVADDYARQTWEFKKVVRANKEPGIFQGLIDATAERPWLWAIYVLVVGLPLVLIFTFCCGGKKKSDPKKTDEPTPDDPHDSAEEEDKKEEGSQEEEDPTGETAEDKVDDADEGVEEGAGDAEAKTATKSDLEKDDEESEHDEEEQENATRRSPRKKKVRKQD
;
A
#
# COMPACT_ATOMS: atom_id res chain seq x y z
N MET A 1 26.53 29.84 -73.59
CA MET A 1 25.36 28.95 -73.75
C MET A 1 25.69 27.62 -73.11
N CYS A 2 25.14 27.36 -71.93
CA CYS A 2 24.60 26.06 -71.48
C CYS A 2 24.20 26.22 -70.01
N ARG A 3 23.05 26.88 -69.81
CA ARG A 3 22.18 26.60 -68.67
C ARG A 3 21.72 25.16 -68.85
N CYS A 4 22.39 24.20 -68.21
CA CYS A 4 21.88 22.86 -67.98
C CYS A 4 22.83 22.16 -67.01
N ASN A 5 22.44 22.06 -65.75
CA ASN A 5 22.53 20.82 -64.96
C ASN A 5 22.32 21.00 -63.44
N LEU A 6 22.01 22.19 -62.93
CA LEU A 6 21.67 22.28 -61.49
C LEU A 6 20.30 21.66 -61.17
N LYS A 7 19.32 21.78 -62.09
CA LYS A 7 18.02 21.10 -61.95
C LYS A 7 18.14 19.58 -62.03
N ASN A 8 19.01 19.05 -62.89
CA ASN A 8 19.20 17.60 -62.99
C ASN A 8 19.95 17.04 -61.77
N TYR A 9 20.91 17.78 -61.20
CA TYR A 9 21.60 17.34 -59.99
C TYR A 9 20.67 17.33 -58.77
N ILE A 10 19.82 18.36 -58.63
CA ILE A 10 18.81 18.42 -57.56
C ILE A 10 17.74 17.35 -57.79
N TYR A 11 17.34 17.07 -59.03
CA TYR A 11 16.38 16.01 -59.33
C TYR A 11 16.96 14.60 -59.10
N VAL A 12 18.24 14.36 -59.40
CA VAL A 12 18.89 13.08 -59.12
C VAL A 12 19.11 12.89 -57.62
N ILE A 13 19.42 13.95 -56.86
CA ILE A 13 19.53 13.88 -55.40
C ILE A 13 18.14 13.71 -54.76
N LEU A 14 17.11 14.43 -55.21
CA LEU A 14 15.74 14.24 -54.74
C LEU A 14 15.19 12.87 -55.10
N VAL A 15 15.50 12.32 -56.29
CA VAL A 15 15.08 10.99 -56.70
C VAL A 15 15.89 9.91 -55.98
N SER A 16 17.17 10.15 -55.64
CA SER A 16 17.96 9.21 -54.81
C SER A 16 17.50 9.24 -53.36
N LEU A 17 17.17 10.40 -52.79
CA LEU A 17 16.53 10.53 -51.48
C LEU A 17 15.10 9.97 -51.48
N LEU A 18 14.33 10.13 -52.55
CA LEU A 18 13.00 9.50 -52.70
C LEU A 18 13.09 7.98 -52.94
N LEU A 19 14.21 7.48 -53.46
CA LEU A 19 14.48 6.05 -53.61
C LEU A 19 15.02 5.42 -52.32
N GLU A 20 15.73 6.17 -51.48
CA GLU A 20 16.11 5.77 -50.11
C GLU A 20 14.97 5.97 -49.08
N ILE A 21 13.97 6.82 -49.38
CA ILE A 21 12.68 6.92 -48.65
C ILE A 21 11.63 5.98 -49.25
N LYS A 22 12.02 5.09 -50.16
CA LYS A 22 11.30 3.82 -50.27
C LYS A 22 11.79 2.96 -49.11
N ALA A 23 11.32 3.33 -47.92
CA ALA A 23 11.22 2.37 -46.83
C ALA A 23 10.72 1.08 -47.47
N GLU A 24 11.48 0.01 -47.30
CA GLU A 24 10.88 -1.30 -47.30
C GLU A 24 9.68 -1.15 -46.36
N GLU A 25 8.49 -1.01 -46.94
CA GLU A 25 7.29 -1.55 -46.33
C GLU A 25 7.54 -3.05 -46.27
N GLU A 26 8.39 -3.45 -45.30
CA GLU A 26 8.24 -4.70 -44.57
C GLU A 26 6.72 -4.85 -44.41
N PRO A 27 6.12 -5.89 -45.00
CA PRO A 27 4.68 -6.06 -44.90
C PRO A 27 4.38 -6.01 -43.41
N VAL A 28 3.57 -5.02 -43.00
CA VAL A 28 3.12 -4.81 -41.62
C VAL A 28 2.99 -6.18 -41.00
N THR A 29 4.01 -6.57 -40.24
CA THR A 29 4.12 -7.94 -39.74
C THR A 29 2.86 -8.11 -38.95
N ALA A 30 1.96 -8.98 -39.43
CA ALA A 30 0.74 -9.31 -38.74
C ALA A 30 1.12 -9.45 -37.27
N GLY A 31 0.57 -8.56 -36.43
CA GLY A 31 0.88 -8.57 -35.00
C GLY A 31 0.78 -10.00 -34.51
N PRO A 32 1.65 -10.42 -33.58
CA PRO A 32 1.80 -11.83 -33.25
C PRO A 32 0.43 -12.42 -32.92
N VAL A 33 0.01 -13.39 -33.75
CA VAL A 33 -1.33 -13.97 -33.67
C VAL A 33 -1.40 -14.76 -32.38
N TYR A 34 -2.30 -14.35 -31.48
CA TYR A 34 -2.54 -15.07 -30.25
C TYR A 34 -3.09 -16.46 -30.57
N VAL A 35 -2.49 -17.47 -29.93
CA VAL A 35 -2.89 -18.87 -30.04
C VAL A 35 -3.26 -19.32 -28.64
N SER A 36 -4.42 -19.97 -28.49
CA SER A 36 -4.85 -20.50 -27.21
C SER A 36 -3.76 -21.35 -26.58
N PRO A 37 -3.36 -21.04 -25.34
CA PRO A 37 -2.24 -21.69 -24.68
C PRO A 37 -2.58 -23.16 -24.43
N LYS A 38 -1.58 -24.02 -24.58
CA LYS A 38 -1.72 -25.44 -24.24
C LYS A 38 -0.66 -25.82 -23.23
N PRO A 39 -1.04 -26.54 -22.15
CA PRO A 39 -0.07 -27.08 -21.23
C PRO A 39 0.95 -27.96 -21.96
N SER A 40 2.22 -27.80 -21.62
CA SER A 40 3.31 -28.60 -22.20
C SER A 40 3.30 -30.04 -21.72
N ASP A 41 2.84 -30.28 -20.49
CA ASP A 41 2.78 -31.58 -19.83
C ASP A 41 1.46 -31.75 -19.06
N PHE A 42 1.33 -32.84 -18.30
CA PHE A 42 0.16 -33.13 -17.47
C PHE A 42 -0.15 -32.02 -16.47
N VAL A 43 -1.43 -31.65 -16.40
CA VAL A 43 -1.97 -30.68 -15.46
C VAL A 43 -3.23 -31.24 -14.80
N ASN A 44 -3.50 -30.82 -13.57
CA ASN A 44 -4.72 -31.19 -12.86
C ASN A 44 -5.92 -30.34 -13.29
N PHE A 45 -5.64 -29.12 -13.76
CA PHE A 45 -6.63 -28.16 -14.24
C PHE A 45 -5.94 -27.10 -15.10
N ALA A 46 -6.57 -26.71 -16.21
CA ALA A 46 -6.19 -25.54 -16.99
C ALA A 46 -7.44 -24.86 -17.58
N ALA A 47 -7.50 -23.52 -17.56
CA ALA A 47 -8.58 -22.76 -18.17
C ALA A 47 -8.09 -21.38 -18.69
N SER A 48 -8.14 -21.17 -20.01
CA SER A 48 -7.79 -19.91 -20.70
C SER A 48 -8.99 -19.14 -21.27
N PHE A 49 -10.22 -19.64 -21.10
CA PHE A 49 -11.49 -19.02 -21.53
C PHE A 49 -11.62 -18.53 -22.99
N ASP A 50 -10.65 -18.82 -23.87
CA ASP A 50 -10.65 -18.40 -25.27
C ASP A 50 -11.83 -18.98 -26.07
N GLU A 51 -12.27 -20.19 -25.69
CA GLU A 51 -13.40 -20.87 -26.33
C GLU A 51 -14.74 -20.34 -25.77
N ASP A 52 -15.71 -20.07 -26.65
CA ASP A 52 -17.04 -19.54 -26.26
C ASP A 52 -17.80 -20.46 -25.29
N ASP A 53 -17.48 -21.75 -25.28
CA ASP A 53 -18.11 -22.76 -24.43
C ASP A 53 -17.40 -22.96 -23.08
N SER A 54 -16.30 -22.25 -22.81
CA SER A 54 -15.48 -22.42 -21.60
C SER A 54 -16.27 -22.23 -20.31
N ILE A 55 -17.25 -21.31 -20.31
CA ILE A 55 -18.09 -21.03 -19.14
C ILE A 55 -18.98 -22.23 -18.75
N LYS A 56 -19.27 -23.16 -19.67
CA LYS A 56 -20.12 -24.34 -19.38
C LYS A 56 -19.46 -25.32 -18.40
N SER A 57 -18.13 -25.31 -18.31
CA SER A 57 -17.39 -26.12 -17.34
C SER A 57 -17.46 -25.56 -15.91
N TRP A 58 -17.89 -24.30 -15.78
CA TRP A 58 -18.03 -23.61 -14.51
C TRP A 58 -19.49 -23.63 -14.03
N VAL A 59 -19.66 -23.89 -12.75
CA VAL A 59 -20.96 -24.01 -12.08
C VAL A 59 -21.14 -22.82 -11.16
N LEU A 60 -22.21 -22.06 -11.38
CA LEU A 60 -22.65 -21.00 -10.47
C LEU A 60 -23.26 -21.60 -9.21
N SER A 61 -23.00 -20.97 -8.06
CA SER A 61 -23.66 -21.36 -6.82
C SER A 61 -25.11 -20.91 -6.80
N GLU A 62 -26.00 -21.82 -6.44
CA GLU A 62 -27.44 -21.59 -6.24
C GLU A 62 -27.77 -21.52 -4.72
N THR A 63 -26.77 -21.27 -3.87
CA THR A 63 -26.92 -21.31 -2.41
C THR A 63 -27.75 -20.12 -1.90
N LYS A 64 -28.74 -20.42 -1.06
CA LYS A 64 -29.64 -19.43 -0.45
C LYS A 64 -29.02 -18.76 0.79
N LYS A 65 -29.43 -17.53 1.08
CA LYS A 65 -28.97 -16.79 2.26
C LYS A 65 -29.67 -17.31 3.53
N ASP A 66 -28.90 -17.69 4.54
CA ASP A 66 -29.45 -18.07 5.85
C ASP A 66 -30.18 -16.86 6.48
N GLY A 67 -31.48 -17.02 6.81
CA GLY A 67 -32.25 -16.05 7.60
C GLY A 67 -33.00 -14.93 6.86
N VAL A 68 -33.09 -14.96 5.52
CA VAL A 68 -33.92 -14.03 4.73
C VAL A 68 -34.84 -14.81 3.79
N ASP A 69 -35.98 -14.22 3.43
CA ASP A 69 -37.01 -14.75 2.52
C ASP A 69 -36.41 -15.57 1.38
N SER A 70 -37.05 -16.71 1.08
CA SER A 70 -36.52 -17.86 0.31
C SER A 70 -36.13 -17.60 -1.16
N ASP A 71 -36.24 -16.34 -1.59
CA ASP A 71 -36.22 -15.89 -2.98
C ASP A 71 -34.98 -15.00 -3.30
N ILE A 72 -34.10 -14.73 -2.32
CA ILE A 72 -32.84 -14.01 -2.55
C ILE A 72 -31.66 -14.99 -2.41
N GLU A 73 -31.05 -15.34 -3.54
CA GLU A 73 -29.78 -16.08 -3.58
C GLU A 73 -28.69 -15.29 -2.84
N LYS A 74 -27.87 -15.97 -2.02
CA LYS A 74 -26.78 -15.33 -1.27
C LYS A 74 -25.73 -14.76 -2.24
N TYR A 75 -25.52 -15.46 -3.35
CA TYR A 75 -24.59 -15.12 -4.41
C TYR A 75 -25.39 -14.79 -5.67
N ASN A 76 -25.46 -13.51 -6.03
CA ASN A 76 -26.28 -13.03 -7.14
C ASN A 76 -25.47 -12.22 -8.17
N GLY A 77 -24.14 -12.27 -8.07
CA GLY A 77 -23.27 -11.59 -9.01
C GLY A 77 -23.10 -12.37 -10.32
N ARG A 78 -23.07 -11.62 -11.42
CA ARG A 78 -23.02 -12.15 -12.78
C ARG A 78 -21.59 -12.26 -13.29
N TRP A 79 -21.35 -13.39 -13.93
CA TRP A 79 -20.09 -13.73 -14.60
C TRP A 79 -20.30 -13.73 -16.11
N GLU A 80 -19.33 -13.19 -16.84
CA GLU A 80 -19.36 -13.12 -18.31
C GLU A 80 -17.96 -13.42 -18.86
N VAL A 81 -17.85 -14.23 -19.91
CA VAL A 81 -16.58 -14.43 -20.61
C VAL A 81 -16.49 -13.37 -21.70
N THR A 82 -15.52 -12.47 -21.59
CA THR A 82 -15.37 -11.33 -22.51
C THR A 82 -13.90 -10.92 -22.66
N GLU A 83 -13.61 -10.14 -23.69
CA GLU A 83 -12.29 -9.55 -23.90
C GLU A 83 -12.05 -8.39 -22.91
N PRO A 84 -10.79 -8.14 -22.51
CA PRO A 84 -10.46 -7.03 -21.63
C PRO A 84 -10.75 -5.68 -22.29
N VAL A 85 -11.08 -4.67 -21.46
CA VAL A 85 -11.29 -3.28 -21.95
C VAL A 85 -10.08 -2.78 -22.75
N GLN A 86 -8.87 -3.08 -22.26
CA GLN A 86 -7.65 -2.89 -23.03
C GLN A 86 -7.36 -4.14 -23.85
N LYS A 87 -7.74 -4.11 -25.14
CA LYS A 87 -7.46 -5.20 -26.07
C LYS A 87 -5.97 -5.26 -26.41
N LEU A 88 -5.24 -6.04 -25.63
CA LEU A 88 -3.81 -6.32 -25.88
C LEU A 88 -3.67 -7.34 -27.00
N LEU A 89 -4.45 -8.42 -26.92
CA LEU A 89 -4.45 -9.54 -27.85
C LEU A 89 -5.87 -9.77 -28.38
N ASP A 90 -6.00 -10.06 -29.67
CA ASP A 90 -7.29 -10.39 -30.26
C ASP A 90 -7.64 -11.86 -29.98
N GLY A 91 -8.82 -12.12 -29.42
CA GLY A 91 -9.28 -13.46 -29.05
C GLY A 91 -8.93 -13.91 -27.63
N ASP A 92 -8.15 -13.12 -26.88
CA ASP A 92 -7.86 -13.33 -25.45
C ASP A 92 -9.07 -12.91 -24.60
N LYS A 93 -9.81 -13.90 -24.09
CA LYS A 93 -11.02 -13.68 -23.28
C LYS A 93 -10.75 -14.15 -21.85
N GLY A 94 -11.32 -13.46 -20.89
CA GLY A 94 -11.26 -13.83 -19.48
C GLY A 94 -12.63 -13.90 -18.84
N LEU A 95 -12.69 -14.52 -17.67
CA LEU A 95 -13.86 -14.57 -16.81
C LEU A 95 -14.00 -13.23 -16.05
N LEU A 96 -14.98 -12.42 -16.43
CA LEU A 96 -15.24 -11.10 -15.86
C LEU A 96 -16.34 -11.15 -14.78
N LEU A 97 -16.03 -10.59 -13.62
CA LEU A 97 -16.98 -10.24 -12.57
C LEU A 97 -17.57 -8.85 -12.86
N LYS A 98 -18.88 -8.79 -13.16
CA LYS A 98 -19.53 -7.58 -13.68
C LYS A 98 -20.18 -6.69 -12.62
N ASP A 99 -20.68 -7.28 -11.54
CA ASP A 99 -21.56 -6.56 -10.61
C ASP A 99 -20.80 -5.95 -9.42
N LYS A 100 -21.11 -4.69 -9.12
CA LYS A 100 -20.59 -3.94 -7.97
C LYS A 100 -21.31 -4.33 -6.67
N ALA A 101 -20.58 -4.45 -5.56
CA ALA A 101 -21.12 -4.67 -4.21
C ALA A 101 -22.02 -5.93 -4.10
N ARG A 102 -21.59 -7.03 -4.73
CA ARG A 102 -22.27 -8.33 -4.72
C ARG A 102 -21.34 -9.43 -4.24
N HIS A 103 -21.93 -10.47 -3.64
CA HIS A 103 -21.24 -11.75 -3.43
C HIS A 103 -21.33 -12.57 -4.71
N ASN A 104 -20.18 -13.09 -5.14
CA ASN A 104 -20.04 -13.88 -6.35
C ASN A 104 -19.50 -15.25 -5.96
N ALA A 105 -20.12 -16.31 -6.48
CA ALA A 105 -19.65 -17.68 -6.25
C ALA A 105 -19.74 -18.50 -7.54
N ILE A 106 -18.60 -18.96 -8.04
CA ILE A 106 -18.49 -19.84 -9.21
C ILE A 106 -17.39 -20.86 -8.97
N ALA A 107 -17.56 -22.10 -9.42
CA ALA A 107 -16.56 -23.14 -9.23
C ALA A 107 -16.47 -24.09 -10.44
N ALA A 108 -15.29 -24.65 -10.66
CA ALA A 108 -15.02 -25.66 -11.68
C ALA A 108 -14.35 -26.87 -11.05
N LYS A 109 -14.73 -28.07 -11.51
CA LYS A 109 -14.11 -29.32 -11.04
C LYS A 109 -12.74 -29.50 -11.69
N LEU A 110 -11.77 -30.03 -10.95
CA LEU A 110 -10.48 -30.44 -11.51
C LEU A 110 -10.68 -31.64 -12.46
N GLU A 111 -9.82 -31.78 -13.48
CA GLU A 111 -9.81 -32.96 -14.36
C GLU A 111 -9.40 -34.21 -13.57
N THR A 112 -8.38 -34.04 -12.72
CA THR A 112 -7.92 -35.05 -11.77
C THR A 112 -7.70 -34.40 -10.41
N PRO A 113 -8.26 -34.96 -9.33
CA PRO A 113 -7.98 -34.48 -7.98
C PRO A 113 -6.48 -34.42 -7.71
N PHE A 114 -6.05 -33.40 -6.96
CA PHE A 114 -4.65 -33.26 -6.56
C PHE A 114 -4.47 -33.82 -5.14
N ASP A 115 -3.60 -34.81 -5.01
CA ASP A 115 -3.20 -35.41 -3.74
C ASP A 115 -1.80 -34.92 -3.34
N PHE A 116 -1.62 -34.61 -2.05
CA PHE A 116 -0.33 -34.16 -1.51
C PHE A 116 0.60 -35.34 -1.19
N ASP A 117 0.96 -36.12 -2.21
CA ASP A 117 1.72 -37.39 -2.11
C ASP A 117 3.26 -37.25 -2.20
N GLY A 118 3.77 -36.02 -2.04
CA GLY A 118 5.20 -35.72 -2.04
C GLY A 118 5.75 -35.12 -3.35
N LYS A 119 4.89 -34.80 -4.32
CA LYS A 119 5.20 -33.89 -5.43
C LYS A 119 4.87 -32.45 -5.04
N PRO A 120 5.54 -31.41 -5.57
CA PRO A 120 5.18 -30.03 -5.26
C PRO A 120 3.83 -29.67 -5.85
N PHE A 121 3.16 -28.69 -5.24
CA PHE A 121 1.88 -28.15 -5.67
C PHE A 121 2.09 -26.75 -6.24
N VAL A 122 1.59 -26.50 -7.45
CA VAL A 122 1.67 -25.20 -8.12
C VAL A 122 0.28 -24.79 -8.58
N VAL A 123 -0.15 -23.59 -8.18
CA VAL A 123 -1.35 -22.93 -8.70
C VAL A 123 -0.97 -21.55 -9.22
N GLN A 124 -1.46 -21.23 -10.41
CA GLN A 124 -1.19 -19.96 -11.06
C GLN A 124 -2.44 -19.48 -11.80
N TYR A 125 -2.66 -18.16 -11.77
CA TYR A 125 -3.73 -17.50 -12.50
C TYR A 125 -3.45 -16.01 -12.64
N GLU A 126 -4.13 -15.38 -13.59
CA GLU A 126 -4.06 -13.95 -13.84
C GLU A 126 -5.27 -13.24 -13.25
N VAL A 127 -5.03 -12.04 -12.71
CA VAL A 127 -6.07 -11.11 -12.27
C VAL A 127 -5.80 -9.75 -12.88
N ASN A 128 -6.84 -9.15 -13.45
CA ASN A 128 -6.82 -7.80 -13.97
C ASN A 128 -7.95 -6.98 -13.35
N PHE A 129 -7.58 -5.93 -12.60
CA PHE A 129 -8.51 -4.96 -12.02
C PHE A 129 -8.77 -3.81 -13.01
N GLN A 130 -9.64 -4.01 -14.00
CA GLN A 130 -9.78 -3.08 -15.13
C GLN A 130 -10.19 -1.65 -14.72
N ASN A 131 -11.07 -1.53 -13.71
CA ASN A 131 -11.50 -0.24 -13.16
C ASN A 131 -10.68 0.19 -11.93
N GLY A 132 -9.74 -0.65 -11.47
CA GLY A 132 -9.11 -0.55 -10.16
C GLY A 132 -9.99 -1.13 -9.05
N ILE A 133 -9.36 -1.52 -7.93
CA ILE A 133 -10.04 -2.13 -6.79
C ILE A 133 -10.00 -1.21 -5.57
N GLU A 134 -11.17 -0.92 -4.98
CA GLU A 134 -11.28 -0.12 -3.75
C GLU A 134 -11.27 -1.02 -2.51
N CYS A 135 -12.26 -1.92 -2.46
CA CYS A 135 -12.35 -2.99 -1.48
C CYS A 135 -12.97 -4.25 -2.11
N GLY A 136 -12.22 -5.34 -2.16
CA GLY A 136 -12.66 -6.62 -2.68
C GLY A 136 -11.52 -7.65 -2.74
N GLY A 137 -11.91 -8.91 -2.77
CA GLY A 137 -10.99 -10.03 -2.98
C GLY A 137 -10.97 -10.47 -4.45
N ALA A 138 -9.84 -10.99 -4.89
CA ALA A 138 -9.69 -11.72 -6.13
C ALA A 138 -8.85 -12.98 -5.93
N TYR A 139 -9.11 -13.69 -4.83
CA TYR A 139 -8.46 -14.95 -4.48
C TYR A 139 -9.22 -16.18 -4.97
N VAL A 140 -8.49 -17.28 -5.16
CA VAL A 140 -9.04 -18.60 -5.44
C VAL A 140 -9.16 -19.41 -4.15
N LYS A 141 -10.24 -20.19 -4.03
CA LYS A 141 -10.41 -21.23 -3.01
C LYS A 141 -10.32 -22.59 -3.68
N LEU A 142 -9.37 -23.41 -3.25
CA LEU A 142 -9.20 -24.78 -3.71
C LEU A 142 -10.00 -25.70 -2.80
N LEU A 143 -11.12 -26.20 -3.30
CA LEU A 143 -12.11 -26.94 -2.53
C LEU A 143 -11.60 -28.36 -2.24
N THR A 144 -11.83 -28.81 -1.01
CA THR A 144 -11.42 -30.14 -0.58
C THR A 144 -12.25 -31.21 -1.29
N GLU A 145 -11.59 -32.22 -1.84
CA GLU A 145 -12.28 -33.36 -2.45
C GLU A 145 -13.04 -34.13 -1.36
N THR A 146 -14.37 -34.11 -1.45
CA THR A 146 -15.25 -34.87 -0.58
C THR A 146 -16.31 -35.57 -1.43
N PRO A 147 -16.79 -36.76 -1.03
CA PRO A 147 -17.84 -37.47 -1.78
C PRO A 147 -19.12 -36.63 -1.97
N ASP A 148 -19.37 -35.71 -1.04
CA ASP A 148 -20.54 -34.83 -1.00
C ASP A 148 -20.29 -33.45 -1.64
N LEU A 149 -19.15 -33.25 -2.32
CA LEU A 149 -18.79 -31.97 -2.94
C LEU A 149 -19.77 -31.62 -4.08
N SER A 150 -20.72 -30.74 -3.78
CA SER A 150 -21.67 -30.19 -4.75
C SER A 150 -21.32 -28.73 -5.08
N LEU A 151 -20.87 -28.49 -6.31
CA LEU A 151 -20.50 -27.15 -6.78
C LEU A 151 -21.68 -26.16 -6.81
N LYS A 152 -22.91 -26.68 -6.95
CA LYS A 152 -24.13 -25.86 -6.87
C LYS A 152 -24.39 -25.28 -5.49
N ASN A 153 -23.92 -25.95 -4.44
CA ASN A 153 -24.09 -25.53 -3.05
C ASN A 153 -22.85 -24.81 -2.49
N PHE A 154 -22.02 -24.25 -3.38
CA PHE A 154 -20.76 -23.61 -2.99
C PHE A 154 -21.01 -22.32 -2.19
N ASN A 155 -20.44 -22.24 -1.00
CA ASN A 155 -20.62 -21.12 -0.08
C ASN A 155 -19.37 -20.85 0.78
N ASP A 156 -19.47 -19.86 1.65
CA ASP A 156 -18.47 -19.43 2.61
C ASP A 156 -18.05 -20.53 3.60
N LYS A 157 -18.94 -21.46 3.93
CA LYS A 157 -18.69 -22.58 4.84
C LYS A 157 -18.14 -23.83 4.14
N THR A 158 -18.04 -23.82 2.81
CA THR A 158 -17.62 -24.99 2.04
C THR A 158 -16.18 -25.34 2.38
N PRO A 159 -15.86 -26.62 2.67
CA PRO A 159 -14.51 -27.02 3.00
C PRO A 159 -13.56 -26.79 1.83
N TYR A 160 -12.46 -26.10 2.13
CA TYR A 160 -11.39 -25.81 1.19
C TYR A 160 -10.06 -26.21 1.82
N THR A 161 -9.10 -26.60 0.99
CA THR A 161 -7.75 -26.96 1.44
C THR A 161 -6.87 -25.72 1.48
N ILE A 162 -6.87 -24.92 0.41
CA ILE A 162 -6.02 -23.73 0.23
C ILE A 162 -6.86 -22.56 -0.27
N MET A 163 -6.62 -21.37 0.26
CA MET A 163 -7.07 -20.10 -0.30
C MET A 163 -5.84 -19.27 -0.65
N PHE A 164 -5.76 -18.82 -1.90
CA PHE A 164 -4.60 -18.08 -2.40
C PHE A 164 -5.01 -16.93 -3.32
N GLY A 165 -4.50 -15.73 -3.06
CA GLY A 165 -4.64 -14.62 -4.00
C GLY A 165 -4.71 -13.22 -3.41
N PRO A 166 -4.81 -12.22 -4.30
CA PRO A 166 -4.86 -10.82 -3.91
C PRO A 166 -6.17 -10.46 -3.23
N ASP A 167 -6.08 -9.66 -2.18
CA ASP A 167 -7.21 -9.05 -1.48
C ASP A 167 -6.83 -7.63 -1.08
N LYS A 168 -7.72 -6.69 -1.37
CA LYS A 168 -7.53 -5.29 -1.04
C LYS A 168 -8.76 -4.76 -0.35
N CYS A 169 -8.59 -4.05 0.76
CA CYS A 169 -9.66 -3.23 1.30
C CYS A 169 -9.09 -1.94 1.91
N GLY A 170 -9.48 -0.79 1.33
CA GLY A 170 -8.91 0.51 1.71
C GLY A 170 -7.42 0.56 1.39
N GLU A 171 -6.60 0.80 2.42
CA GLU A 171 -5.13 0.86 2.33
C GLU A 171 -4.44 -0.48 2.64
N SER A 172 -5.21 -1.53 2.98
CA SER A 172 -4.67 -2.86 3.22
C SER A 172 -4.55 -3.62 1.91
N TYR A 173 -3.31 -3.83 1.44
CA TYR A 173 -2.96 -4.67 0.30
C TYR A 173 -2.40 -6.00 0.83
N LYS A 174 -3.13 -7.10 0.61
CA LYS A 174 -2.76 -8.42 1.13
C LYS A 174 -2.72 -9.43 0.01
N LEU A 175 -1.76 -10.34 0.11
CA LEU A 175 -1.72 -11.55 -0.70
C LEU A 175 -1.95 -12.72 0.24
N HIS A 176 -3.17 -13.27 0.21
CA HIS A 176 -3.54 -14.38 1.08
C HIS A 176 -2.86 -15.65 0.61
N PHE A 177 -2.28 -16.36 1.55
CA PHE A 177 -2.05 -17.79 1.46
C PHE A 177 -2.51 -18.39 2.78
N ILE A 178 -3.63 -19.09 2.73
CA ILE A 178 -4.27 -19.71 3.88
C ILE A 178 -4.44 -21.17 3.52
N PHE A 179 -4.11 -22.06 4.43
CA PHE A 179 -4.46 -23.46 4.27
C PHE A 179 -5.12 -23.99 5.54
N ARG A 180 -5.99 -24.98 5.37
CA ARG A 180 -6.72 -25.59 6.48
C ARG A 180 -5.96 -26.81 6.99
N HIS A 181 -5.40 -26.68 8.19
CA HIS A 181 -4.69 -27.76 8.86
C HIS A 181 -5.66 -28.57 9.69
N LYS A 182 -5.59 -29.90 9.59
CA LYS A 182 -6.36 -30.80 10.42
C LYS A 182 -5.57 -31.10 11.68
N ASN A 183 -6.11 -30.72 12.84
CA ASN A 183 -5.50 -31.02 14.12
C ASN A 183 -5.43 -32.55 14.31
N PRO A 184 -4.24 -33.15 14.52
CA PRO A 184 -4.09 -34.59 14.64
C PRO A 184 -4.68 -35.16 15.94
N LYS A 185 -4.88 -34.33 16.98
CA LYS A 185 -5.49 -34.73 18.25
C LYS A 185 -7.01 -34.61 18.23
N THR A 186 -7.54 -33.45 17.85
CA THR A 186 -8.99 -33.17 17.93
C THR A 186 -9.72 -33.55 16.65
N GLY A 187 -9.01 -33.63 15.51
CA GLY A 187 -9.60 -33.85 14.19
C GLY A 187 -10.28 -32.62 13.59
N GLU A 188 -10.28 -31.49 14.32
CA GLU A 188 -10.85 -30.22 13.88
C GLU A 188 -9.94 -29.53 12.86
N PHE A 189 -10.53 -28.76 11.95
CA PHE A 189 -9.80 -27.98 10.96
C PHE A 189 -9.60 -26.55 11.46
N GLU A 190 -8.37 -26.07 11.42
CA GLU A 190 -8.01 -24.71 11.76
C GLU A 190 -7.37 -24.01 10.55
N GLU A 191 -7.74 -22.76 10.31
CA GLU A 191 -7.17 -21.93 9.25
C GLU A 191 -5.81 -21.38 9.69
N LYS A 192 -4.78 -21.65 8.90
CA LYS A 192 -3.41 -21.19 9.14
C LYS A 192 -3.06 -20.18 8.06
N HIS A 193 -2.79 -18.94 8.47
CA HIS A 193 -2.49 -17.83 7.56
C HIS A 193 -0.98 -17.66 7.45
N ALA A 194 -0.48 -17.59 6.22
CA ALA A 194 0.90 -17.20 5.98
C ALA A 194 1.12 -15.75 6.42
N LYS A 195 2.29 -15.51 7.05
CA LYS A 195 2.73 -14.15 7.35
C LYS A 195 2.76 -13.32 6.06
N GLN A 196 2.23 -12.12 6.16
CA GLN A 196 2.19 -11.19 5.04
C GLN A 196 3.61 -10.72 4.66
N THR A 197 3.80 -10.42 3.38
CA THR A 197 5.07 -9.94 2.84
C THR A 197 5.39 -8.53 3.33
N THR A 198 6.68 -8.23 3.51
CA THR A 198 7.16 -6.86 3.73
C THR A 198 7.34 -6.05 2.44
N SER A 199 7.28 -6.71 1.28
CA SER A 199 7.40 -6.10 -0.04
C SER A 199 6.21 -5.19 -0.35
N ASP A 200 6.44 -4.09 -1.08
CA ASP A 200 5.37 -3.19 -1.50
C ASP A 200 4.48 -3.87 -2.57
N LEU A 201 3.24 -4.17 -2.18
CA LEU A 201 2.24 -4.79 -3.03
C LEU A 201 1.34 -3.76 -3.73
N LYS A 202 1.57 -2.44 -3.61
CA LYS A 202 0.64 -1.43 -4.15
C LYS A 202 0.54 -1.44 -5.68
N GLY A 203 1.66 -1.60 -6.37
CA GLY A 203 1.74 -1.53 -7.84
C GLY A 203 0.69 -2.41 -8.55
N PRO A 204 0.69 -3.74 -8.31
CA PRO A 204 -0.20 -4.69 -8.97
C PRO A 204 -1.71 -4.48 -8.77
N TYR A 205 -2.12 -3.62 -7.82
CA TYR A 205 -3.52 -3.36 -7.51
C TYR A 205 -4.01 -2.03 -8.07
N LEU A 206 -3.10 -1.16 -8.54
CA LEU A 206 -3.39 0.22 -8.93
C LEU A 206 -3.18 0.50 -10.43
N ASP A 207 -2.29 -0.23 -11.10
CA ASP A 207 -1.90 0.03 -12.49
C ASP A 207 -2.94 -0.45 -13.55
N LYS A 208 -4.06 -1.04 -13.10
CA LYS A 208 -5.17 -1.55 -13.92
C LYS A 208 -4.74 -2.54 -14.99
N SER A 209 -3.63 -3.23 -14.74
CA SER A 209 -3.03 -4.20 -15.64
C SER A 209 -3.33 -5.64 -15.21
N SER A 210 -3.11 -6.58 -16.12
CA SER A 210 -3.12 -8.01 -15.78
C SER A 210 -1.81 -8.38 -15.06
N HIS A 211 -1.94 -8.98 -13.87
CA HIS A 211 -0.85 -9.54 -13.08
C HIS A 211 -1.01 -11.03 -12.89
N LEU A 212 0.12 -11.73 -12.88
CA LEU A 212 0.19 -13.17 -12.70
C LEU A 212 0.49 -13.49 -11.24
N TYR A 213 -0.35 -14.32 -10.61
CA TYR A 213 -0.15 -14.77 -9.24
C TYR A 213 0.16 -16.26 -9.25
N THR A 214 1.28 -16.66 -8.67
CA THR A 214 1.73 -18.05 -8.60
C THR A 214 2.05 -18.43 -7.16
N LEU A 215 1.51 -19.55 -6.69
CA LEU A 215 1.86 -20.17 -5.42
C LEU A 215 2.52 -21.51 -5.70
N VAL A 216 3.69 -21.73 -5.10
CA VAL A 216 4.42 -23.00 -5.11
C VAL A 216 4.52 -23.48 -3.67
N VAL A 217 4.03 -24.69 -3.40
CA VAL A 217 4.17 -25.34 -2.10
C VAL A 217 4.95 -26.63 -2.31
N ASN A 218 6.08 -26.75 -1.62
CA ASN A 218 6.99 -27.86 -1.77
C ASN A 218 6.77 -28.93 -0.68
N PRO A 219 7.11 -30.20 -0.96
CA PRO A 219 7.01 -31.31 0.00
C PRO A 219 7.89 -31.17 1.24
N ASP A 220 8.89 -30.30 1.20
CA ASP A 220 9.79 -29.97 2.31
C ASP A 220 9.17 -28.97 3.32
N ASN A 221 7.88 -28.66 3.16
CA ASN A 221 7.13 -27.67 3.93
C ASN A 221 7.60 -26.22 3.69
N THR A 222 8.24 -25.94 2.55
CA THR A 222 8.50 -24.57 2.10
C THR A 222 7.41 -24.11 1.14
N PHE A 223 7.15 -22.81 1.11
CA PHE A 223 6.26 -22.21 0.13
C PHE A 223 6.91 -20.95 -0.44
N GLN A 224 6.58 -20.67 -1.69
CA GLN A 224 7.03 -19.51 -2.43
C GLN A 224 5.83 -18.89 -3.14
N MET A 225 5.75 -17.57 -3.09
CA MET A 225 4.68 -16.80 -3.74
C MET A 225 5.34 -15.84 -4.73
N TYR A 226 4.87 -15.87 -5.96
CA TYR A 226 5.35 -15.02 -7.03
C TYR A 226 4.22 -14.12 -7.52
N ILE A 227 4.58 -12.87 -7.82
CA ILE A 227 3.77 -11.95 -8.61
C ILE A 227 4.58 -11.63 -9.85
N ASP A 228 4.00 -11.79 -11.04
CA ASP A 228 4.65 -11.44 -12.31
C ASP A 228 6.01 -12.16 -12.51
N GLN A 229 6.07 -13.43 -12.08
CA GLN A 229 7.28 -14.27 -11.99
C GLN A 229 8.37 -13.75 -11.03
N LYS A 230 8.13 -12.67 -10.30
CA LYS A 230 9.02 -12.15 -9.25
C LYS A 230 8.61 -12.72 -7.89
N GLU A 231 9.58 -13.27 -7.17
CA GLU A 231 9.35 -13.78 -5.81
C GLU A 231 9.03 -12.63 -4.86
N VAL A 232 7.87 -12.70 -4.20
CA VAL A 232 7.41 -11.68 -3.24
C VAL A 232 7.40 -12.20 -1.81
N ASN A 233 7.15 -13.51 -1.63
CA ASN A 233 7.16 -14.17 -0.33
C ASN A 233 7.86 -15.52 -0.42
N THR A 234 8.58 -15.86 0.63
CA THR A 234 9.12 -17.20 0.86
C THR A 234 9.06 -17.50 2.35
N GLY A 235 8.74 -18.74 2.70
CA GLY A 235 8.64 -19.15 4.08
C GLY A 235 8.51 -20.64 4.25
N SER A 236 8.40 -21.06 5.50
CA SER A 236 8.08 -22.44 5.86
C SER A 236 6.71 -22.53 6.51
N LEU A 237 5.92 -23.53 6.12
CA LEU A 237 4.63 -23.83 6.73
C LEU A 237 4.75 -23.97 8.27
N LEU A 238 5.88 -24.49 8.78
CA LEU A 238 6.09 -24.71 10.21
C LEU A 238 6.35 -23.43 11.03
N LYS A 239 6.96 -22.40 10.42
CA LYS A 239 7.47 -21.21 11.14
C LYS A 239 6.75 -19.93 10.79
N ASP A 240 6.24 -19.84 9.56
CA ASP A 240 5.73 -18.60 8.96
C ASP A 240 4.22 -18.60 8.81
N MET A 241 3.56 -19.38 9.66
CA MET A 241 2.11 -19.46 9.78
C MET A 241 1.63 -18.83 11.09
N SER A 242 0.49 -18.17 11.02
CA SER A 242 -0.24 -17.57 12.14
C SER A 242 -1.71 -18.01 12.07
N PRO A 243 -2.25 -18.72 13.07
CA PRO A 243 -1.55 -19.27 14.23
C PRO A 243 -0.48 -20.31 13.84
N PRO A 244 0.50 -20.62 14.71
CA PRO A 244 1.48 -21.65 14.41
C PRO A 244 0.79 -23.02 14.26
N ILE A 245 1.33 -23.87 13.38
CA ILE A 245 0.82 -25.23 13.17
C ILE A 245 0.98 -26.05 14.44
N ASN A 246 2.19 -26.03 14.99
CA ASN A 246 2.50 -26.71 16.24
C ASN A 246 2.23 -25.72 17.38
N PRO A 247 1.22 -25.96 18.22
CA PRO A 247 0.98 -25.12 19.39
C PRO A 247 2.21 -25.14 20.32
N PRO A 248 2.40 -24.09 21.14
CA PRO A 248 3.53 -24.05 22.05
C PRO A 248 3.47 -25.20 23.06
N LYS A 249 4.64 -25.74 23.42
CA LYS A 249 4.77 -26.85 24.40
C LYS A 249 4.28 -26.46 25.78
N GLU A 250 4.40 -25.18 26.11
CA GLU A 250 4.03 -24.62 27.39
C GLU A 250 3.15 -23.38 27.16
N ILE A 251 2.16 -23.20 28.04
CA ILE A 251 1.23 -22.07 28.01
C ILE A 251 1.19 -21.43 29.40
N GLU A 252 0.86 -20.14 29.45
CA GLU A 252 0.58 -19.48 30.71
C GLU A 252 -0.69 -20.06 31.34
N ASP A 253 -0.63 -20.31 32.64
CA ASP A 253 -1.77 -20.81 33.40
C ASP A 253 -2.80 -19.69 33.60
N LYS A 254 -3.95 -19.83 32.95
CA LYS A 254 -5.06 -18.87 33.05
C LYS A 254 -5.69 -18.83 34.45
N ASP A 255 -5.51 -19.89 35.24
CA ASP A 255 -6.04 -19.98 36.60
C ASP A 255 -5.07 -19.39 37.65
N ASP A 256 -3.83 -19.09 37.25
CA ASP A 256 -2.88 -18.43 38.13
C ASP A 256 -3.21 -16.94 38.24
N LYS A 257 -3.21 -16.42 39.46
CA LYS A 257 -3.59 -15.04 39.75
C LYS A 257 -2.45 -14.34 40.46
N LYS A 258 -2.27 -13.07 40.12
CA LYS A 258 -1.32 -12.21 40.80
C LYS A 258 -1.60 -12.20 42.30
N PRO A 259 -0.63 -12.57 43.15
CA PRO A 259 -0.78 -12.46 44.59
C PRO A 259 -0.96 -11.00 45.03
N GLU A 260 -1.79 -10.76 46.04
CA GLU A 260 -2.03 -9.41 46.58
C GLU A 260 -0.77 -8.77 47.19
N ASP A 261 0.18 -9.60 47.65
CA ASP A 261 1.46 -9.16 48.22
C ASP A 261 2.54 -8.91 47.15
N TRP A 262 2.17 -8.95 45.86
CA TRP A 262 3.10 -8.72 44.75
C TRP A 262 3.13 -7.25 44.33
N ASP A 263 4.17 -6.53 44.75
CA ASP A 263 4.36 -5.14 44.38
C ASP A 263 5.18 -5.02 43.08
N GLU A 264 4.54 -4.46 42.05
CA GLU A 264 5.13 -4.19 40.73
C GLU A 264 5.62 -2.75 40.59
N ARG A 265 5.42 -1.91 41.61
CA ARG A 265 5.89 -0.53 41.58
C ARG A 265 7.38 -0.53 41.83
N GLU A 266 8.16 -0.26 40.79
CA GLU A 266 9.62 -0.10 40.89
C GLU A 266 10.02 1.02 41.85
N LYS A 267 9.23 2.10 41.86
CA LYS A 267 9.45 3.25 42.72
C LYS A 267 8.18 3.58 43.49
N ILE A 268 8.34 3.86 44.77
CA ILE A 268 7.30 4.34 45.66
C ILE A 268 7.67 5.74 46.16
N ALA A 269 6.66 6.53 46.52
CA ALA A 269 6.90 7.80 47.19
C ALA A 269 7.56 7.51 48.56
N ASP A 270 8.58 8.29 48.89
CA ASP A 270 9.28 8.17 50.16
C ASP A 270 8.28 8.35 51.32
N PRO A 271 8.05 7.31 52.14
CA PRO A 271 7.11 7.39 53.25
C PRO A 271 7.62 8.29 54.39
N GLU A 272 8.92 8.60 54.43
CA GLU A 272 9.52 9.47 55.45
C GLU A 272 9.56 10.94 55.01
N ALA A 273 9.32 11.23 53.74
CA ALA A 273 9.26 12.60 53.24
C ALA A 273 7.99 13.29 53.75
N VAL A 274 8.17 14.41 54.44
CA VAL A 274 7.10 15.26 54.95
C VAL A 274 7.07 16.56 54.15
N LYS A 275 5.86 17.04 53.86
CA LYS A 275 5.65 18.34 53.21
C LYS A 275 6.35 19.45 54.03
N PRO A 276 7.25 20.23 53.41
CA PRO A 276 7.87 21.38 54.08
C PRO A 276 6.84 22.42 54.51
N GLU A 277 7.05 23.06 55.66
CA GLU A 277 6.15 24.10 56.19
C GLU A 277 6.09 25.35 55.30
N ASP A 278 7.13 25.60 54.49
CA ASP A 278 7.23 26.73 53.54
C ASP A 278 6.60 26.43 52.16
N TRP A 279 5.89 25.31 52.02
CA TRP A 279 5.22 24.90 50.80
C TRP A 279 3.71 25.17 50.89
N ASP A 280 3.29 26.34 50.43
CA ASP A 280 1.87 26.68 50.30
C ASP A 280 1.30 26.06 49.00
N GLU A 281 0.30 25.18 49.15
CA GLU A 281 -0.38 24.53 48.01
C GLU A 281 -1.62 25.29 47.54
N ASP A 282 -2.12 26.22 48.36
CA ASP A 282 -3.31 27.02 48.08
C ASP A 282 -2.93 28.36 47.41
N ALA A 283 -1.63 28.67 47.34
CA ALA A 283 -1.12 29.80 46.59
C ALA A 283 -1.58 29.71 45.11
N PRO A 284 -2.17 30.76 44.53
CA PRO A 284 -2.56 30.76 43.13
C PRO A 284 -1.31 30.84 42.23
N ALA A 285 -1.36 30.20 41.07
CA ALA A 285 -0.27 30.20 40.09
C ALA A 285 -0.01 31.60 39.51
N GLN A 286 -1.04 32.43 39.48
CA GLN A 286 -0.97 33.81 38.99
C GLN A 286 -1.59 34.76 40.01
N ILE A 287 -1.00 35.93 40.15
CA ILE A 287 -1.49 37.05 40.95
C ILE A 287 -1.63 38.28 40.04
N GLN A 288 -2.52 39.19 40.37
CA GLN A 288 -2.58 40.48 39.67
C GLN A 288 -1.27 41.23 39.88
N ASP A 289 -0.75 41.84 38.81
CA ASP A 289 0.47 42.64 38.85
C ASP A 289 0.25 43.87 39.75
N PRO A 290 0.94 43.97 40.90
CA PRO A 290 0.79 45.12 41.79
C PRO A 290 1.41 46.41 41.23
N ASP A 291 2.29 46.29 40.22
CA ASP A 291 2.99 47.42 39.60
C ASP A 291 2.32 47.87 38.29
N ALA A 292 1.26 47.18 37.84
CA ALA A 292 0.52 47.56 36.64
C ALA A 292 -0.43 48.72 36.92
N GLU A 293 -0.27 49.80 36.17
CA GLU A 293 -1.17 50.95 36.18
C GLU A 293 -2.06 50.93 34.92
N MET A 294 -3.31 51.38 35.07
CA MET A 294 -4.24 51.48 33.95
C MET A 294 -3.78 52.57 32.96
N PRO A 295 -3.74 52.29 31.65
CA PRO A 295 -3.43 53.30 30.62
C PRO A 295 -4.43 54.47 30.63
N GLU A 296 -3.95 55.70 30.38
CA GLU A 296 -4.78 56.91 30.40
C GLU A 296 -5.85 56.96 29.29
N ASP A 297 -5.70 56.16 28.24
CA ASP A 297 -6.60 56.05 27.09
C ASP A 297 -7.56 54.85 27.15
N TRP A 298 -7.66 54.17 28.30
CA TRP A 298 -8.56 53.04 28.50
C TRP A 298 -10.03 53.48 28.60
N LEU A 299 -10.91 52.85 27.82
CA LEU A 299 -12.33 53.20 27.75
C LEU A 299 -13.19 52.27 28.64
N GLU A 300 -13.36 52.61 29.92
CA GLU A 300 -14.12 51.78 30.89
C GLU A 300 -15.62 51.69 30.60
N ASP A 301 -16.21 52.76 30.06
CA ASP A 301 -17.66 52.89 29.82
C ASP A 301 -18.14 52.18 28.54
N GLU A 302 -17.22 51.79 27.66
CA GLU A 302 -17.54 51.13 26.40
C GLU A 302 -17.26 49.62 26.52
N PRO A 303 -18.20 48.75 26.14
CA PRO A 303 -17.99 47.31 26.21
C PRO A 303 -16.93 46.88 25.19
N THR A 304 -16.13 45.88 25.54
CA THR A 304 -15.11 45.27 24.67
C THR A 304 -15.72 44.68 23.40
N TYR A 305 -16.95 44.16 23.51
CA TYR A 305 -17.70 43.59 22.40
C TYR A 305 -19.07 44.24 22.28
N VAL A 306 -19.50 44.49 21.05
CA VAL A 306 -20.83 44.98 20.67
C VAL A 306 -21.50 43.99 19.73
N ASP A 307 -22.82 43.97 19.71
CA ASP A 307 -23.57 43.13 18.77
C ASP A 307 -23.30 43.58 17.33
N ASP A 308 -23.10 42.63 16.42
CA ASP A 308 -22.87 42.92 15.00
C ASP A 308 -24.13 43.57 14.38
N PRO A 309 -24.04 44.84 13.94
CA PRO A 309 -25.20 45.54 13.37
C PRO A 309 -25.64 44.97 12.02
N ASP A 310 -24.78 44.20 11.34
CA ASP A 310 -25.06 43.60 10.04
C ASP A 310 -25.54 42.14 10.15
N ALA A 311 -25.57 41.57 11.36
CA ALA A 311 -26.09 40.23 11.59
C ALA A 311 -27.62 40.23 11.58
N GLU A 312 -28.20 39.44 10.68
CA GLU A 312 -29.65 39.19 10.63
C GLU A 312 -29.96 37.78 11.12
N LYS A 313 -31.07 37.65 11.86
CA LYS A 313 -31.59 36.35 12.28
C LYS A 313 -31.86 35.45 11.06
N PRO A 314 -31.28 34.23 11.00
CA PRO A 314 -31.55 33.31 9.91
C PRO A 314 -33.04 32.95 9.80
N ASN A 315 -33.56 32.85 8.57
CA ASN A 315 -34.97 32.53 8.33
C ASN A 315 -35.38 31.11 8.78
N ASP A 316 -34.42 30.23 9.03
CA ASP A 316 -34.63 28.85 9.49
C ASP A 316 -34.45 28.72 11.02
N TRP A 317 -34.24 29.84 11.73
CA TRP A 317 -34.08 29.84 13.19
C TRP A 317 -35.43 29.85 13.89
N ASP A 318 -35.69 28.84 14.70
CA ASP A 318 -36.93 28.70 15.47
C ASP A 318 -36.65 28.96 16.96
N ASP A 319 -37.17 30.05 17.53
CA ASP A 319 -36.87 30.41 18.92
C ASP A 319 -37.40 29.37 19.96
N ASP A 320 -38.38 28.54 19.59
CA ASP A 320 -38.94 27.50 20.48
C ASP A 320 -38.05 26.25 20.52
N MET A 321 -37.31 25.97 19.43
CA MET A 321 -36.42 24.81 19.31
C MET A 321 -34.93 25.17 19.50
N ASP A 322 -34.51 26.34 19.01
CA ASP A 322 -33.12 26.81 18.98
C ASP A 322 -32.82 27.89 20.04
N GLY A 323 -33.85 28.42 20.73
CA GLY A 323 -33.75 29.49 21.74
C GLY A 323 -33.80 30.91 21.14
N GLU A 324 -33.86 31.94 21.99
CA GLU A 324 -33.87 33.33 21.52
C GLU A 324 -32.59 33.65 20.74
N TRP A 325 -32.74 34.09 19.49
CA TRP A 325 -31.58 34.47 18.66
C TRP A 325 -30.86 35.70 19.23
N GLU A 326 -29.57 35.56 19.52
CA GLU A 326 -28.67 36.66 19.86
C GLU A 326 -27.69 36.91 18.71
N ALA A 327 -27.43 38.19 18.40
CA ALA A 327 -26.48 38.57 17.36
C ALA A 327 -25.03 38.18 17.77
N PRO A 328 -24.18 37.75 16.82
CA PRO A 328 -22.76 37.55 17.09
C PRO A 328 -22.12 38.84 17.64
N LYS A 329 -21.31 38.71 18.68
CA LYS A 329 -20.58 39.82 19.28
C LYS A 329 -19.29 40.08 18.51
N ILE A 330 -19.09 41.31 18.05
CA ILE A 330 -17.87 41.78 17.39
C ILE A 330 -17.08 42.72 18.31
N GLU A 331 -15.76 42.78 18.11
CA GLU A 331 -14.91 43.75 18.82
C GLU A 331 -15.40 45.18 18.52
N ASN A 332 -15.64 45.96 19.57
CA ASN A 332 -16.10 47.33 19.41
C ASN A 332 -15.05 48.15 18.65
N PRO A 333 -15.40 48.77 17.49
CA PRO A 333 -14.45 49.52 16.68
C PRO A 333 -13.75 50.65 17.43
N LYS A 334 -14.41 51.25 18.43
CA LYS A 334 -13.81 52.29 19.29
C LYS A 334 -12.63 51.76 20.12
N CYS A 335 -12.64 50.46 20.43
CA CYS A 335 -11.62 49.79 21.22
C CYS A 335 -10.36 49.45 20.42
N LYS A 336 -10.41 49.57 19.09
CA LYS A 336 -9.23 49.44 18.22
C LYS A 336 -8.41 50.73 18.15
N GLU A 337 -9.03 51.87 18.46
CA GLU A 337 -8.38 53.19 18.45
C GLU A 337 -7.77 53.55 19.82
N ALA A 338 -8.11 52.81 20.88
CA ALA A 338 -7.65 52.98 22.25
C ALA A 338 -6.83 51.75 22.74
N SER A 339 -6.11 51.88 23.86
CA SER A 339 -5.35 50.76 24.45
C SER A 339 -6.23 49.63 24.99
N GLY A 340 -7.52 49.87 25.23
CA GLY A 340 -8.49 48.84 25.57
C GLY A 340 -9.86 49.40 26.01
N CYS A 341 -10.81 48.49 26.24
CA CYS A 341 -12.18 48.82 26.61
C CYS A 341 -12.77 47.84 27.62
N GLY A 342 -13.74 48.30 28.39
CA GLY A 342 -14.44 47.54 29.43
C GLY A 342 -13.80 47.72 30.79
N THR A 343 -14.25 46.97 31.80
CA THR A 343 -13.67 47.05 33.14
C THR A 343 -12.20 46.62 33.10
N TRP A 344 -11.29 47.53 33.47
CA TRP A 344 -9.87 47.22 33.50
C TRP A 344 -9.55 46.27 34.65
N GLU A 345 -8.81 45.20 34.34
CA GLU A 345 -8.24 44.27 35.31
C GLU A 345 -6.73 44.23 35.10
N ALA A 346 -5.97 44.33 36.20
CA ALA A 346 -4.51 44.26 36.15
C ALA A 346 -4.06 42.91 35.54
N PRO A 347 -3.03 42.91 34.68
CA PRO A 347 -2.53 41.69 34.07
C PRO A 347 -2.08 40.68 35.13
N MET A 348 -2.34 39.41 34.88
CA MET A 348 -1.99 38.32 35.79
C MET A 348 -0.52 37.92 35.57
N ILE A 349 0.33 38.13 36.56
CA ILE A 349 1.74 37.74 36.55
C ILE A 349 1.95 36.42 37.31
N PRO A 350 2.96 35.61 36.95
CA PRO A 350 3.27 34.39 37.67
C PRO A 350 3.63 34.69 39.13
N ASN A 351 2.98 34.02 40.07
CA ASN A 351 3.25 34.19 41.49
C ASN A 351 4.60 33.55 41.87
N PRO A 352 5.60 34.33 42.34
CA PRO A 352 6.90 33.78 42.73
C PRO A 352 6.84 32.77 43.88
N GLN A 353 5.77 32.78 44.67
CA GLN A 353 5.56 31.88 45.81
C GLN A 353 4.83 30.59 45.42
N TYR A 354 4.33 30.48 44.19
CA TYR A 354 3.64 29.28 43.74
C TYR A 354 4.62 28.13 43.52
N LYS A 355 4.51 27.09 44.35
CA LYS A 355 5.31 25.87 44.23
C LYS A 355 4.52 24.67 43.69
N GLY A 356 3.19 24.81 43.56
CA GLY A 356 2.29 23.73 43.11
C GLY A 356 1.94 22.74 44.22
N LYS A 357 1.40 21.57 43.87
CA LYS A 357 1.14 20.50 44.86
C LYS A 357 2.43 19.77 45.22
N TRP A 358 2.70 19.63 46.50
CA TRP A 358 3.90 18.95 46.98
C TRP A 358 3.80 17.45 46.67
N ARG A 359 4.89 16.89 46.13
CA ARG A 359 5.00 15.44 45.87
C ARG A 359 6.27 14.92 46.54
N PRO A 360 6.22 13.79 47.27
CA PRO A 360 7.40 13.19 47.87
C PRO A 360 8.40 12.74 46.80
N ALA A 361 9.68 12.66 47.15
CA ALA A 361 10.68 12.05 46.28
C ALA A 361 10.36 10.56 46.07
N MET A 362 10.63 10.04 44.87
CA MET A 362 10.40 8.64 44.54
C MET A 362 11.65 7.81 44.89
N ILE A 363 11.51 6.85 45.81
CA ILE A 363 12.57 5.91 46.21
C ILE A 363 12.34 4.54 45.56
N VAL A 364 13.42 3.77 45.41
CA VAL A 364 13.34 2.38 44.93
C VAL A 364 12.55 1.57 45.95
N ASN A 365 11.51 0.87 45.48
CA ASN A 365 10.67 0.07 46.36
C ASN A 365 11.41 -1.19 46.82
N PRO A 366 11.67 -1.36 48.13
CA PRO A 366 12.34 -2.55 48.63
C PRO A 366 11.53 -3.85 48.41
N ASN A 367 10.21 -3.73 48.23
CA ASN A 367 9.30 -4.85 48.01
C ASN A 367 9.01 -5.14 46.54
N TYR A 368 9.70 -4.47 45.59
CA TYR A 368 9.51 -4.73 44.17
C TYR A 368 9.92 -6.15 43.80
N LYS A 369 8.95 -6.96 43.35
CA LYS A 369 9.18 -8.37 42.96
C LYS A 369 9.31 -8.57 41.44
N GLY A 370 9.27 -7.49 40.65
CA GLY A 370 9.19 -7.55 39.19
C GLY A 370 7.75 -7.46 38.70
N ILE A 371 7.57 -7.33 37.38
CA ILE A 371 6.25 -7.45 36.75
C ILE A 371 5.80 -8.90 36.88
N TRP A 372 4.64 -9.13 37.50
CA TRP A 372 4.11 -10.48 37.69
C TRP A 372 3.78 -11.10 36.33
N LYS A 373 4.08 -12.39 36.18
CA LYS A 373 3.68 -13.20 35.04
C LYS A 373 3.07 -14.50 35.56
N PRO A 374 2.01 -15.02 34.91
CA PRO A 374 1.44 -16.30 35.28
C PRO A 374 2.49 -17.42 35.19
N ARG A 375 2.33 -18.46 36.02
CA ARG A 375 3.16 -19.66 35.90
C ARG A 375 2.99 -20.34 34.54
N ILE A 376 4.07 -20.88 34.03
CA ILE A 376 4.09 -21.62 32.76
C ILE A 376 3.77 -23.09 33.05
N ILE A 377 2.71 -23.61 32.43
CA ILE A 377 2.27 -25.01 32.55
C ILE A 377 2.41 -25.76 31.21
N PRO A 378 2.65 -27.08 31.22
CA PRO A 378 2.63 -27.88 30.00
C PRO A 378 1.28 -27.80 29.29
N ASN A 379 1.31 -27.58 27.98
CA ASN A 379 0.09 -27.43 27.19
C ASN A 379 -0.60 -28.79 26.96
N PRO A 380 -1.81 -29.03 27.48
CA PRO A 380 -2.52 -30.31 27.28
C PRO A 380 -2.85 -30.57 25.79
N ASN A 381 -3.04 -29.50 25.02
CA ASN A 381 -3.36 -29.53 23.60
C ASN A 381 -2.12 -29.60 22.69
N PHE A 382 -0.91 -29.72 23.27
CA PHE A 382 0.32 -29.79 22.49
C PHE A 382 0.32 -30.98 21.52
N PHE A 383 0.54 -30.75 20.23
CA PHE A 383 0.85 -31.79 19.26
C PHE A 383 2.01 -31.34 18.38
N GLU A 384 2.67 -32.30 17.74
CA GLU A 384 3.79 -32.05 16.85
C GLU A 384 3.49 -32.71 15.51
N ASP A 385 3.25 -31.87 14.50
CA ASP A 385 3.20 -32.26 13.10
C ASP A 385 4.46 -31.75 12.40
N LEU A 386 5.19 -32.68 11.77
CA LEU A 386 6.43 -32.42 11.05
C LEU A 386 6.22 -32.31 9.53
N LYS A 387 5.03 -32.68 9.04
CA LYS A 387 4.71 -32.73 7.62
C LYS A 387 3.36 -32.07 7.32
N PRO A 388 3.18 -30.78 7.62
CA PRO A 388 1.98 -30.04 7.27
C PRO A 388 1.69 -29.98 5.76
N TYR A 389 2.67 -30.33 4.90
CA TYR A 389 2.46 -30.49 3.46
C TYR A 389 1.42 -31.57 3.10
N GLU A 390 1.28 -32.63 3.91
CA GLU A 390 0.34 -33.74 3.66
C GLU A 390 -1.12 -33.30 3.97
N MET A 391 -1.60 -32.30 3.23
CA MET A 391 -2.92 -31.69 3.36
C MET A 391 -4.02 -32.57 2.73
N THR A 392 -5.27 -32.17 2.93
CA THR A 392 -6.42 -32.83 2.28
C THR A 392 -6.44 -32.59 0.77
N SER A 393 -6.79 -33.62 0.00
CA SER A 393 -6.85 -33.57 -1.47
C SER A 393 -7.75 -32.45 -2.00
N ILE A 394 -7.41 -31.92 -3.16
CA ILE A 394 -8.17 -30.85 -3.83
C ILE A 394 -8.99 -31.43 -4.98
N GLY A 395 -10.28 -31.08 -5.02
CA GLY A 395 -11.26 -31.61 -5.98
C GLY A 395 -11.81 -30.59 -6.97
N ALA A 396 -11.88 -29.32 -6.58
CA ALA A 396 -12.40 -28.24 -7.40
C ALA A 396 -11.70 -26.91 -7.11
N LEU A 397 -11.75 -25.99 -8.06
CA LEU A 397 -11.35 -24.59 -7.88
C LEU A 397 -12.62 -23.73 -7.82
N GLY A 398 -12.72 -22.89 -6.81
CA GLY A 398 -13.85 -21.98 -6.60
C GLY A 398 -13.39 -20.54 -6.41
N LEU A 399 -14.21 -19.62 -6.89
CA LEU A 399 -14.09 -18.18 -6.65
C LEU A 399 -15.32 -17.79 -5.82
N GLU A 400 -15.13 -17.55 -4.53
CA GLU A 400 -16.16 -16.97 -3.65
C GLU A 400 -15.66 -15.63 -3.15
N LEU A 401 -16.20 -14.56 -3.73
CA LEU A 401 -15.65 -13.22 -3.62
C LEU A 401 -16.74 -12.22 -3.26
N TRP A 402 -16.43 -11.37 -2.28
CA TRP A 402 -17.11 -10.10 -2.06
C TRP A 402 -16.27 -8.98 -2.65
N SER A 403 -16.88 -8.15 -3.50
CA SER A 403 -16.19 -6.99 -4.08
C SER A 403 -17.12 -5.79 -4.15
N MET A 404 -16.63 -4.64 -3.68
CA MET A 404 -17.21 -3.31 -3.89
C MET A 404 -16.85 -2.73 -5.25
N SER A 405 -15.90 -3.34 -5.98
CA SER A 405 -15.49 -2.94 -7.32
C SER A 405 -16.01 -3.93 -8.37
N ASP A 406 -16.32 -3.43 -9.56
CA ASP A 406 -16.71 -4.22 -10.71
C ASP A 406 -15.51 -4.44 -11.66
N SER A 407 -15.76 -5.23 -12.71
CA SER A 407 -14.82 -5.47 -13.81
C SER A 407 -13.48 -6.08 -13.38
N ILE A 408 -13.53 -7.05 -12.47
CA ILE A 408 -12.39 -7.89 -12.11
C ILE A 408 -12.36 -9.06 -13.08
N MET A 409 -11.29 -9.18 -13.85
CA MET A 409 -11.13 -10.24 -14.83
C MET A 409 -10.13 -11.28 -14.33
N PHE A 410 -10.52 -12.54 -14.42
CA PHE A 410 -9.69 -13.69 -14.12
C PHE A 410 -9.38 -14.45 -15.40
N ASP A 411 -8.16 -14.92 -15.53
CA ASP A 411 -7.73 -15.66 -16.71
C ASP A 411 -6.61 -16.65 -16.39
N ASN A 412 -6.35 -17.58 -17.30
CA ASN A 412 -5.17 -18.45 -17.32
C ASN A 412 -4.95 -19.23 -16.02
N PHE A 413 -6.00 -19.86 -15.51
CA PHE A 413 -5.90 -20.78 -14.38
C PHE A 413 -5.10 -22.02 -14.79
N ILE A 414 -4.13 -22.40 -13.99
CA ILE A 414 -3.40 -23.65 -14.12
C ILE A 414 -3.06 -24.23 -12.74
N ILE A 415 -3.30 -25.53 -12.58
CA ILE A 415 -2.88 -26.30 -11.41
C ILE A 415 -2.02 -27.47 -11.90
N THR A 416 -0.80 -27.55 -11.40
CA THR A 416 0.17 -28.57 -11.82
C THR A 416 1.09 -28.95 -10.67
N ASN A 417 1.90 -29.98 -10.90
CA ASN A 417 2.91 -30.48 -9.99
C ASN A 417 4.33 -30.04 -10.34
N ASP A 418 4.52 -29.22 -11.38
CA ASP A 418 5.83 -28.73 -11.81
C ASP A 418 5.77 -27.23 -12.14
N LYS A 419 6.67 -26.46 -11.52
CA LYS A 419 6.80 -25.02 -11.77
C LYS A 419 7.19 -24.74 -13.22
N ALA A 420 8.00 -25.59 -13.86
CA ALA A 420 8.44 -25.37 -15.24
C ALA A 420 7.27 -25.37 -16.24
N VAL A 421 6.25 -26.21 -15.99
CA VAL A 421 5.03 -26.26 -16.80
C VAL A 421 4.19 -24.99 -16.61
N ALA A 422 4.08 -24.51 -15.37
CA ALA A 422 3.40 -23.24 -15.07
C ALA A 422 4.12 -22.03 -15.68
N ASP A 423 5.45 -22.01 -15.63
CA ASP A 423 6.28 -20.96 -16.24
C ASP A 423 6.17 -20.98 -17.77
N ASP A 424 6.14 -22.17 -18.38
CA ASP A 424 5.93 -22.30 -19.82
C ASP A 424 4.53 -21.80 -20.25
N TYR A 425 3.51 -22.11 -19.46
CA TYR A 425 2.16 -21.60 -19.67
C TYR A 425 2.12 -20.06 -19.53
N ALA A 426 2.79 -19.50 -18.51
CA ALA A 426 2.90 -18.06 -18.32
C ALA A 426 3.62 -17.35 -19.49
N ARG A 427 4.63 -18.00 -20.10
CA ARG A 427 5.33 -17.48 -21.28
C ARG A 427 4.39 -17.33 -22.48
N GLN A 428 3.50 -18.31 -22.67
CA GLN A 428 2.53 -18.30 -23.76
C GLN A 428 1.43 -17.25 -23.53
N THR A 429 1.07 -16.97 -22.27
CA THR A 429 -0.04 -16.08 -21.92
C THR A 429 0.44 -14.70 -21.45
N TRP A 430 0.69 -14.55 -20.15
CA TRP A 430 0.92 -13.29 -19.47
C TRP A 430 2.18 -12.58 -19.96
N GLU A 431 3.27 -13.31 -20.18
CA GLU A 431 4.53 -12.70 -20.61
C GLU A 431 4.41 -12.14 -22.03
N PHE A 432 3.67 -12.84 -22.89
CA PHE A 432 3.33 -12.36 -24.21
C PHE A 432 2.45 -11.09 -24.13
N LYS A 433 1.44 -11.07 -23.25
CA LYS A 433 0.63 -9.86 -22.98
C LYS A 433 1.49 -8.69 -22.49
N LYS A 434 2.47 -8.95 -21.63
CA LYS A 434 3.40 -7.95 -21.09
C LYS A 434 4.29 -7.35 -22.18
N VAL A 435 4.86 -8.18 -23.06
CA VAL A 435 5.68 -7.72 -24.20
C VAL A 435 4.84 -6.89 -25.17
N VAL A 436 3.63 -7.34 -25.51
CA VAL A 436 2.74 -6.58 -26.39
C VAL A 436 2.31 -5.25 -25.76
N ARG A 437 2.03 -5.22 -24.45
CA ARG A 437 1.75 -3.96 -23.73
C ARG A 437 2.93 -3.01 -23.78
N ALA A 438 4.14 -3.49 -23.47
CA ALA A 438 5.36 -2.67 -23.51
C ALA A 438 5.64 -2.07 -24.90
N ASN A 439 5.27 -2.78 -25.97
CA ASN A 439 5.39 -2.28 -27.34
C ASN A 439 4.24 -1.33 -27.74
N LYS A 440 3.06 -1.43 -27.13
CA LYS A 440 1.90 -0.56 -27.37
C LYS A 440 1.97 0.76 -26.61
N GLU A 441 2.64 0.78 -25.46
CA GLU A 441 2.87 2.03 -24.73
C GLU A 441 3.80 2.93 -25.56
N PRO A 442 3.33 4.12 -26.00
CA PRO A 442 4.18 5.01 -26.77
C PRO A 442 5.34 5.43 -25.88
N GLY A 443 6.55 4.99 -26.22
CA GLY A 443 7.75 5.43 -25.52
C GLY A 443 7.79 6.95 -25.44
N ILE A 444 8.45 7.51 -24.42
CA ILE A 444 8.48 8.97 -24.14
C ILE A 444 8.79 9.77 -25.43
N PHE A 445 9.65 9.24 -26.29
CA PHE A 445 9.99 9.84 -27.59
C PHE A 445 8.83 9.88 -28.59
N GLN A 446 8.03 8.81 -28.66
CA GLN A 446 6.85 8.77 -29.51
C GLN A 446 5.76 9.71 -28.99
N GLY A 447 5.57 9.79 -27.66
CA GLY A 447 4.69 10.78 -27.04
C GLY A 447 5.13 12.23 -27.29
N LEU A 448 6.44 12.51 -27.28
CA LEU A 448 6.99 13.82 -27.64
C LEU A 448 6.71 14.16 -29.11
N ILE A 449 6.83 13.19 -30.02
CA ILE A 449 6.53 13.37 -31.45
C ILE A 449 5.03 13.56 -31.68
N ASP A 450 4.17 12.75 -31.08
CA ASP A 450 2.72 12.86 -31.22
C ASP A 450 2.21 14.21 -30.64
N ALA A 451 2.76 14.65 -29.51
CA ALA A 451 2.49 15.99 -28.97
C ALA A 451 2.86 17.10 -29.95
N THR A 452 3.95 16.94 -30.74
CA THR A 452 4.30 17.91 -31.78
C THR A 452 3.39 17.88 -33.01
N ALA A 453 2.70 16.74 -33.26
CA ALA A 453 1.71 16.64 -34.32
C ALA A 453 0.44 17.43 -33.98
N GLU A 454 0.01 17.41 -32.71
CA GLU A 454 -1.11 18.24 -32.24
C GLU A 454 -0.72 19.71 -32.06
N ARG A 455 0.54 19.99 -31.71
CA ARG A 455 1.05 21.32 -31.40
C ARG A 455 2.39 21.57 -32.10
N PRO A 456 2.36 22.04 -33.37
CA PRO A 456 3.57 22.22 -34.17
C PRO A 456 4.63 23.18 -33.57
N TRP A 457 4.23 24.09 -32.67
CA TRP A 457 5.15 25.00 -31.98
C TRP A 457 6.07 24.30 -30.97
N LEU A 458 5.74 23.08 -30.53
CA LEU A 458 6.60 22.30 -29.64
C LEU A 458 7.94 21.93 -30.30
N TRP A 459 7.99 21.81 -31.63
CA TRP A 459 9.25 21.64 -32.38
C TRP A 459 10.23 22.78 -32.11
N ALA A 460 9.74 24.02 -32.04
CA ALA A 460 10.58 25.17 -31.78
C ALA A 460 11.18 25.10 -30.37
N ILE A 461 10.41 24.63 -29.38
CA ILE A 461 10.87 24.45 -28.01
C ILE A 461 11.87 23.31 -27.90
N TYR A 462 11.61 22.16 -28.54
CA TYR A 462 12.55 21.04 -28.51
C TYR A 462 13.88 21.38 -29.18
N VAL A 463 13.85 22.14 -30.28
CA VAL A 463 15.07 22.63 -30.93
C VAL A 463 15.82 23.63 -30.04
N LEU A 464 15.13 24.50 -29.31
CA LEU A 464 15.75 25.50 -28.44
C LEU A 464 16.33 24.87 -27.15
N VAL A 465 15.59 23.95 -26.53
CA VAL A 465 15.94 23.35 -25.23
C VAL A 465 16.86 22.15 -25.36
N VAL A 466 16.73 21.34 -26.41
CA VAL A 466 17.53 20.11 -26.61
C VAL A 466 18.53 20.29 -27.75
N GLY A 467 18.09 20.85 -28.88
CA GLY A 467 18.96 21.04 -30.05
C GLY A 467 20.08 22.06 -29.84
N LEU A 468 19.76 23.22 -29.26
CA LEU A 468 20.70 24.33 -29.08
C LEU A 468 21.85 23.96 -28.11
N PRO A 469 21.59 23.31 -26.95
CA PRO A 469 22.67 22.83 -26.09
C PRO A 469 23.52 21.74 -26.75
N LEU A 470 22.93 20.79 -27.49
CA LEU A 470 23.68 19.76 -28.19
C LEU A 470 24.59 20.33 -29.29
N VAL A 471 24.12 21.35 -30.02
CA VAL A 471 24.94 22.07 -31.02
C VAL A 471 26.05 22.85 -30.35
N LEU A 472 25.79 23.52 -29.23
CA LEU A 472 26.82 24.22 -28.47
C LEU A 472 27.88 23.25 -27.95
N ILE A 473 27.47 22.10 -27.39
CA ILE A 473 28.38 21.04 -26.93
C ILE A 473 29.22 20.49 -28.10
N PHE A 474 28.60 20.19 -29.25
CA PHE A 474 29.31 19.64 -30.40
C PHE A 474 30.28 20.64 -31.05
N THR A 475 29.91 21.93 -31.09
CA THR A 475 30.76 23.00 -31.64
C THR A 475 31.92 23.37 -30.71
N PHE A 476 31.73 23.31 -29.39
CA PHE A 476 32.80 23.50 -28.42
C PHE A 476 33.74 22.29 -28.33
N CYS A 477 33.22 21.06 -28.42
CA CYS A 477 34.03 19.86 -28.24
C CYS A 477 34.75 19.37 -29.51
N CYS A 478 34.28 19.69 -30.73
CA CYS A 478 34.87 19.17 -31.98
C CYS A 478 35.58 20.25 -32.84
N GLY A 479 35.81 21.46 -32.32
CA GLY A 479 36.11 22.66 -33.11
C GLY A 479 37.50 23.30 -32.98
N GLY A 480 38.61 22.55 -32.93
CA GLY A 480 39.96 23.11 -33.17
C GLY A 480 41.10 22.19 -32.68
N LYS A 481 42.26 22.02 -33.33
CA LYS A 481 42.98 22.66 -34.46
C LYS A 481 43.95 21.61 -35.05
N LYS A 482 44.44 21.84 -36.28
CA LYS A 482 45.90 21.92 -36.54
C LYS A 482 46.23 22.42 -37.96
N LYS A 483 47.17 23.37 -38.03
CA LYS A 483 47.99 23.68 -39.21
C LYS A 483 49.44 23.84 -38.76
N SER A 484 50.33 22.99 -39.27
CA SER A 484 51.75 23.30 -39.51
C SER A 484 52.35 22.21 -40.42
N ASP A 485 52.96 22.63 -41.53
CA ASP A 485 53.54 21.82 -42.61
C ASP A 485 54.80 21.00 -42.22
N PRO A 486 55.21 19.99 -43.03
CA PRO A 486 56.26 19.03 -42.69
C PRO A 486 57.60 19.26 -43.40
N LYS A 487 58.74 18.93 -42.75
CA LYS A 487 59.96 18.45 -43.46
C LYS A 487 61.03 17.77 -42.57
N LYS A 488 61.28 16.49 -42.92
CA LYS A 488 62.56 15.76 -43.11
C LYS A 488 63.36 15.11 -41.94
N THR A 489 63.52 13.77 -42.10
CA THR A 489 64.68 12.85 -41.87
C THR A 489 65.21 12.68 -40.44
N ASP A 490 65.55 11.51 -39.87
CA ASP A 490 66.05 10.20 -40.34
C ASP A 490 65.75 9.07 -39.30
N GLU A 491 65.80 7.81 -39.72
CA GLU A 491 65.79 6.51 -38.99
C GLU A 491 67.05 6.28 -38.09
N PRO A 492 67.23 5.16 -37.32
CA PRO A 492 66.41 3.93 -37.15
C PRO A 492 66.21 3.39 -35.69
N THR A 493 65.25 2.47 -35.57
CA THR A 493 64.95 1.34 -34.62
C THR A 493 66.22 0.62 -34.08
N PRO A 494 66.25 -0.18 -32.96
CA PRO A 494 65.24 -1.22 -32.71
C PRO A 494 64.99 -1.83 -31.29
N ASP A 495 63.96 -2.71 -31.30
CA ASP A 495 63.71 -3.93 -30.50
C ASP A 495 62.97 -3.87 -29.13
N ASP A 496 61.67 -4.21 -29.21
CA ASP A 496 60.80 -5.14 -28.43
C ASP A 496 61.44 -6.06 -27.33
N PRO A 497 60.68 -6.81 -26.47
CA PRO A 497 59.20 -6.91 -26.28
C PRO A 497 58.68 -7.14 -24.82
N HIS A 498 57.35 -7.27 -24.72
CA HIS A 498 56.54 -8.16 -23.85
C HIS A 498 55.97 -7.68 -22.49
N ASP A 499 54.62 -7.65 -22.48
CA ASP A 499 53.63 -8.13 -21.48
C ASP A 499 53.88 -8.00 -19.98
N SER A 500 52.96 -7.31 -19.30
CA SER A 500 51.81 -7.99 -18.65
C SER A 500 50.83 -6.99 -18.00
N ALA A 501 49.59 -7.05 -18.49
CA ALA A 501 48.27 -6.80 -17.87
C ALA A 501 48.22 -6.36 -16.39
N GLU A 502 47.61 -5.20 -16.11
CA GLU A 502 46.23 -5.01 -15.56
C GLU A 502 46.39 -4.63 -14.07
N GLU A 503 45.65 -3.73 -13.45
CA GLU A 503 44.48 -2.88 -13.70
C GLU A 503 44.54 -1.84 -12.54
N GLU A 504 43.90 -0.67 -12.48
CA GLU A 504 42.52 -0.32 -12.75
C GLU A 504 42.36 1.20 -12.45
N ASP A 505 41.39 1.84 -13.11
CA ASP A 505 40.51 2.88 -12.57
C ASP A 505 41.02 4.24 -12.01
N LYS A 506 40.65 5.31 -12.75
CA LYS A 506 39.54 6.26 -12.48
C LYS A 506 39.89 7.76 -12.66
N LYS A 507 39.09 8.39 -13.55
CA LYS A 507 38.61 9.79 -13.68
C LYS A 507 39.42 10.92 -13.00
N GLU A 508 40.01 11.81 -13.80
CA GLU A 508 39.47 13.12 -14.23
C GLU A 508 39.50 14.22 -13.16
N GLU A 509 40.53 15.07 -13.25
CA GLU A 509 40.47 16.52 -12.97
C GLU A 509 40.89 17.20 -14.29
N GLY A 510 40.43 18.36 -14.71
CA GLY A 510 39.79 19.48 -14.06
C GLY A 510 39.97 20.65 -15.06
N SER A 511 39.16 21.70 -14.95
CA SER A 511 39.42 22.95 -15.67
C SER A 511 39.53 24.08 -14.66
N GLN A 512 40.70 24.72 -14.67
CA GLN A 512 41.02 25.97 -13.98
C GLN A 512 40.52 27.18 -14.77
N GLU A 513 39.97 28.15 -14.02
CA GLU A 513 40.30 29.60 -13.95
C GLU A 513 40.20 30.44 -15.24
N GLU A 514 39.81 31.71 -15.29
CA GLU A 514 39.73 32.85 -14.36
C GLU A 514 38.93 33.97 -15.13
N GLU A 515 38.43 35.10 -14.63
CA GLU A 515 38.95 36.09 -13.67
C GLU A 515 37.83 37.12 -13.32
N ASP A 516 37.93 37.73 -12.14
CA ASP A 516 37.04 38.71 -11.48
C ASP A 516 37.42 40.19 -11.87
N PRO A 517 36.79 41.30 -11.38
CA PRO A 517 36.87 41.73 -9.97
C PRO A 517 35.64 42.48 -9.39
N THR A 518 35.42 42.42 -8.07
CA THR A 518 35.60 43.58 -7.13
C THR A 518 35.13 43.32 -5.68
N GLY A 519 36.08 43.47 -4.72
CA GLY A 519 35.98 43.95 -3.31
C GLY A 519 35.05 43.22 -2.32
N GLU A 520 35.40 42.96 -1.05
CA GLU A 520 36.29 43.60 -0.07
C GLU A 520 36.69 42.58 1.04
N THR A 521 37.78 42.90 1.73
CA THR A 521 38.54 42.13 2.74
C THR A 521 37.99 42.13 4.16
N ALA A 522 38.25 41.07 4.96
CA ALA A 522 39.10 41.11 6.18
C ALA A 522 39.13 39.77 6.98
N GLU A 523 40.36 39.29 7.22
CA GLU A 523 40.94 38.67 8.44
C GLU A 523 40.36 37.30 8.93
N ASP A 524 41.02 36.13 8.90
CA ASP A 524 42.40 35.62 9.16
C ASP A 524 42.57 34.96 10.55
N LYS A 525 43.09 33.72 10.50
CA LYS A 525 43.74 32.84 11.51
C LYS A 525 42.89 31.94 12.45
N VAL A 526 42.94 30.59 12.34
CA VAL A 526 44.06 29.58 12.47
C VAL A 526 44.16 29.09 13.93
N ASP A 527 43.87 27.83 14.25
CA ASP A 527 44.77 26.66 14.46
C ASP A 527 43.93 25.61 15.25
N ASP A 528 44.17 24.30 15.38
CA ASP A 528 44.94 23.24 14.72
C ASP A 528 44.70 21.97 15.59
N ALA A 529 44.82 20.77 14.99
CA ALA A 529 45.22 19.48 15.57
C ALA A 529 44.45 18.84 16.77
N ASP A 530 44.42 17.52 16.98
CA ASP A 530 44.71 16.30 16.22
C ASP A 530 44.43 15.09 17.15
N GLU A 531 44.20 13.92 16.53
CA GLU A 531 44.47 12.52 16.94
C GLU A 531 43.89 11.83 18.22
N GLY A 532 43.12 10.75 17.96
CA GLY A 532 43.37 9.35 18.40
C GLY A 532 43.13 8.94 19.86
N VAL A 533 42.90 7.68 20.29
CA VAL A 533 42.58 6.33 19.79
C VAL A 533 42.17 5.49 21.05
N GLU A 534 41.29 4.49 20.87
CA GLU A 534 41.04 3.24 21.65
C GLU A 534 40.44 3.15 23.09
N GLU A 535 39.48 2.21 23.16
CA GLU A 535 39.12 1.19 24.15
C GLU A 535 38.64 1.52 25.59
N GLY A 536 37.49 0.90 25.94
CA GLY A 536 37.32 0.24 27.25
C GLY A 536 36.09 0.63 28.09
N ALA A 537 35.07 -0.25 28.07
CA ALA A 537 34.17 -0.68 29.16
C ALA A 537 33.62 0.33 30.21
N GLY A 538 32.29 0.29 30.43
CA GLY A 538 31.71 0.55 31.76
C GLY A 538 30.37 1.29 31.77
N ASP A 539 29.33 0.54 32.13
CA ASP A 539 28.15 0.89 32.96
C ASP A 539 27.34 2.21 32.82
N ALA A 540 26.03 1.98 32.74
CA ALA A 540 24.93 2.66 33.45
C ALA A 540 24.70 4.18 33.30
N GLU A 541 23.56 4.55 32.70
CA GLU A 541 22.35 4.98 33.44
C GLU A 541 21.36 5.66 32.49
N ALA A 542 20.13 5.15 32.46
CA ALA A 542 18.96 5.79 31.89
C ALA A 542 18.39 6.83 32.87
N LYS A 543 17.96 7.99 32.37
CA LYS A 543 16.97 8.84 33.04
C LYS A 543 15.84 9.23 32.08
N THR A 544 14.82 8.39 32.08
CA THR A 544 13.45 8.72 31.73
C THR A 544 12.79 9.43 32.91
N ALA A 545 12.07 10.53 32.66
CA ALA A 545 11.12 11.11 33.59
C ALA A 545 9.69 10.86 33.10
N THR A 546 9.02 9.96 33.81
CA THR A 546 7.58 9.76 34.09
C THR A 546 6.76 11.05 34.30
N LYS A 547 5.42 11.14 34.21
CA LYS A 547 4.26 10.22 34.04
C LYS A 547 2.96 11.05 34.23
N SER A 548 1.81 10.54 33.74
CA SER A 548 0.43 10.59 34.29
C SER A 548 -0.59 11.04 33.25
N ASP A 549 -1.83 10.55 33.13
CA ASP A 549 -2.65 9.43 33.65
C ASP A 549 -3.98 9.57 32.86
N LEU A 550 -4.68 8.47 32.56
CA LEU A 550 -6.16 8.32 32.53
C LEU A 550 -6.56 7.06 31.72
N GLU A 551 -6.88 5.98 32.43
CA GLU A 551 -7.77 4.91 31.96
C GLU A 551 -8.75 4.55 33.09
N LYS A 552 -10.03 4.45 32.74
CA LYS A 552 -11.12 3.70 33.40
C LYS A 552 -12.05 3.27 32.27
N ASP A 553 -12.13 1.97 32.03
CA ASP A 553 -13.18 1.04 32.49
C ASP A 553 -14.39 1.08 31.54
N ASP A 554 -14.65 -0.02 30.84
CA ASP A 554 -16.00 -0.52 30.55
C ASP A 554 -15.91 -1.97 30.04
N GLU A 555 -16.33 -2.91 30.91
CA GLU A 555 -16.63 -4.31 30.61
C GLU A 555 -18.12 -4.49 30.26
N GLU A 556 -18.37 -5.64 29.64
CA GLU A 556 -19.56 -6.19 28.98
C GLU A 556 -20.90 -6.16 29.75
N SER A 557 -22.00 -6.19 28.98
CA SER A 557 -23.24 -6.84 29.41
C SER A 557 -24.01 -7.46 28.23
N GLU A 558 -24.19 -8.78 28.29
CA GLU A 558 -25.17 -9.58 27.53
C GLU A 558 -26.60 -9.30 28.01
N HIS A 559 -27.59 -9.27 27.10
CA HIS A 559 -28.95 -9.67 27.46
C HIS A 559 -29.76 -10.23 26.28
N ASP A 560 -30.37 -11.39 26.56
CA ASP A 560 -31.29 -12.16 25.73
C ASP A 560 -32.69 -11.54 25.60
N GLU A 561 -33.43 -12.08 24.64
CA GLU A 561 -34.74 -11.74 24.06
C GLU A 561 -35.95 -11.86 25.02
N GLU A 562 -36.99 -11.01 24.85
CA GLU A 562 -38.33 -11.40 24.34
C GLU A 562 -39.40 -10.26 24.42
N GLU A 563 -40.21 -10.19 23.35
CA GLU A 563 -41.62 -9.76 23.22
C GLU A 563 -42.08 -8.32 23.57
N GLN A 564 -42.52 -7.53 22.56
CA GLN A 564 -43.93 -7.48 22.05
C GLN A 564 -44.22 -6.26 21.14
N GLU A 565 -44.74 -6.59 19.94
CA GLU A 565 -45.77 -5.95 19.11
C GLU A 565 -45.92 -4.41 18.89
N ASN A 566 -46.07 -4.11 17.58
CA ASN A 566 -46.95 -3.11 16.94
C ASN A 566 -46.68 -1.60 17.10
N ALA A 567 -46.23 -0.96 16.01
CA ALA A 567 -47.06 0.01 15.25
C ALA A 567 -46.29 0.68 14.10
N THR A 568 -46.64 0.24 12.89
CA THR A 568 -46.67 0.96 11.61
C THR A 568 -46.48 2.48 11.66
N ARG A 569 -45.45 3.01 10.97
CA ARG A 569 -45.44 4.38 10.43
C ARG A 569 -45.09 4.39 8.94
N ARG A 570 -46.14 4.25 8.13
CA ARG A 570 -46.18 4.73 6.73
C ARG A 570 -46.57 6.21 6.75
N SER A 571 -45.75 7.05 6.12
CA SER A 571 -46.05 8.47 5.86
C SER A 571 -47.24 8.64 4.89
N PRO A 572 -48.16 9.59 5.13
CA PRO A 572 -49.06 10.07 4.10
C PRO A 572 -48.90 11.56 3.82
N ARG A 573 -48.41 11.84 2.60
CA ARG A 573 -48.93 12.76 1.58
C ARG A 573 -49.84 13.93 2.03
N LYS A 574 -49.33 15.14 1.76
CA LYS A 574 -49.96 16.47 1.78
C LYS A 574 -51.40 16.50 1.22
N LYS A 575 -52.30 17.23 1.90
CA LYS A 575 -53.52 17.81 1.32
C LYS A 575 -53.81 19.19 1.92
N LYS A 576 -53.71 20.23 1.10
CA LYS A 576 -54.19 21.60 1.39
C LYS A 576 -55.72 21.64 1.29
N VAL A 577 -56.38 22.28 2.25
CA VAL A 577 -57.71 22.87 2.06
C VAL A 577 -57.73 24.29 2.64
N ARG A 578 -58.20 25.19 1.79
CA ARG A 578 -58.37 26.64 1.92
C ARG A 578 -59.58 26.94 2.79
N LYS A 579 -59.52 27.98 3.64
CA LYS A 579 -60.71 28.61 4.24
C LYS A 579 -60.66 30.12 3.97
N GLN A 580 -61.72 30.61 3.34
CA GLN A 580 -62.24 31.98 3.49
C GLN A 580 -62.69 32.12 4.97
N ASP A 581 -62.59 33.25 5.65
CA ASP A 581 -62.67 34.66 5.27
C ASP A 581 -61.53 35.50 5.84
#